data_AF-A0A091A4Z7-F1
#
_entry.id   AF-A0A091A4Z7-F1
#
_cell.length_a   1.000
_cell.length_b   1.000
_cell.length_c   1.000
_cell.angle_alpha   90.00
_cell.angle_beta   90.00
_cell.angle_gamma   90.00
#
_symmetry.space_group_name_H-M   'P 1'
#
loop_
_entity.id
_entity.type
_entity.pdbx_description
1 polymer ?
#
loop_
_entity_poly.entity_id
_entity_poly.type
_entity_poly.pdbx_seq_one_letter_code
_entity_poly.pdbx_strand_id
1 'polypeptide(L)'
;MKKTDLKIDVRQGAQKSSDDPAGGSGSGGLLNERLSRRDVLKLAGAGGLGLLLGGGGAYGVMAAQKALARKGGSSAAAAGGRVPFYGSRQAGIVTPAQNFLCLAAFDLTTGSPADVRKLLQAWTKAAAAMAKGAMIGDSNNKLNLPPSDTGEAAGLSPSRLTLTFGVGPSFFDGRFGLAVKRPAAFADLPAFNGDALQPEWCGGDLAVQVCADDMQVAFHAVRNLARIGRGTAVLRWMQEGFQGTVAVDPSGGTPRNLMGFKDGTGNPDASDAAAMNESVWVQPGDGAGWMEGGSYMAVRRIRMRIEIWDRSSLADQEQTFGRYRDTGAPLGSADEFAPLDLAAKDASGQPLLPMTSHTRLAHMDGKIKILRRSYSYTGGIDAKTGQLDAGLIFISFQRNLLQQFVPIQQTLAQSDKLNEYILHIGSAVFACFPGIREGGYIGEQLI
;
A
#
# COMPACT_ATOMS: atom_id res chain seq x y z
N MET A 1 15.86 -48.70 -36.31
CA MET A 1 17.03 -48.05 -36.97
C MET A 1 16.92 -46.56 -36.68
N LYS A 2 17.84 -45.80 -36.06
CA LYS A 2 19.14 -45.99 -35.40
C LYS A 2 19.17 -44.86 -34.34
N LYS A 3 19.58 -45.14 -33.10
CA LYS A 3 19.96 -44.14 -32.09
C LYS A 3 21.40 -43.71 -32.34
N THR A 4 21.73 -42.45 -32.09
CA THR A 4 23.11 -41.97 -32.02
C THR A 4 23.28 -41.18 -30.72
N ASP A 5 24.01 -41.78 -29.77
CA ASP A 5 24.56 -41.13 -28.58
C ASP A 5 25.91 -40.48 -28.93
N LEU A 6 26.18 -39.29 -28.39
CA LEU A 6 27.51 -38.68 -28.40
C LEU A 6 27.98 -38.44 -26.97
N LYS A 7 29.06 -39.13 -26.57
CA LYS A 7 29.84 -38.90 -25.34
C LYS A 7 30.82 -37.75 -25.56
N ILE A 8 31.02 -36.91 -24.54
CA ILE A 8 32.16 -35.99 -24.45
C ILE A 8 32.98 -36.36 -23.21
N ASP A 9 34.28 -36.51 -23.43
CA ASP A 9 35.30 -36.96 -22.48
C ASP A 9 36.05 -35.75 -21.90
N VAL A 10 36.43 -35.85 -20.62
CA VAL A 10 37.08 -34.80 -19.83
C VAL A 10 38.61 -35.01 -19.84
N ARG A 11 39.39 -33.95 -20.02
CA ARG A 11 40.81 -33.93 -19.59
C ARG A 11 41.20 -32.63 -18.89
N GLN A 12 41.71 -32.81 -17.68
CA GLN A 12 42.40 -31.85 -16.83
C GLN A 12 43.87 -31.70 -17.24
N GLY A 13 44.46 -30.53 -16.95
CA GLY A 13 45.90 -30.32 -16.89
C GLY A 13 46.25 -29.13 -15.99
N ALA A 14 46.83 -29.43 -14.81
CA ALA A 14 47.55 -28.50 -13.93
C ALA A 14 48.98 -28.26 -14.51
N GLN A 15 49.88 -27.37 -14.07
CA GLN A 15 50.24 -26.85 -12.74
C GLN A 15 51.44 -25.84 -12.88
N LYS A 16 51.59 -24.87 -11.94
CA LYS A 16 52.82 -24.27 -11.29
C LYS A 16 54.01 -23.71 -12.14
N SER A 17 54.90 -22.80 -11.69
CA SER A 17 55.12 -21.83 -10.59
C SER A 17 56.53 -21.19 -10.77
N SER A 18 56.91 -20.22 -9.91
CA SER A 18 58.26 -19.72 -9.51
C SER A 18 58.94 -18.70 -10.43
N ASP A 19 59.75 -17.71 -10.00
CA ASP A 19 60.12 -17.09 -8.71
C ASP A 19 60.95 -15.80 -9.07
N ASP A 20 60.94 -14.79 -8.18
CA ASP A 20 61.84 -13.60 -8.11
C ASP A 20 63.27 -14.01 -7.61
N PRO A 21 64.34 -13.15 -7.40
CA PRO A 21 64.38 -11.68 -7.14
C PRO A 21 65.67 -10.87 -7.60
N ALA A 22 65.72 -9.59 -7.17
CA ALA A 22 66.88 -8.70 -6.85
C ALA A 22 67.60 -7.93 -7.98
N GLY A 23 68.02 -6.65 -7.86
CA GLY A 23 68.00 -5.61 -6.83
C GLY A 23 68.79 -4.36 -7.33
N GLY A 24 68.61 -3.17 -6.73
CA GLY A 24 69.46 -1.99 -7.01
C GLY A 24 68.83 -0.61 -6.69
N SER A 25 69.55 0.20 -5.91
CA SER A 25 69.18 1.42 -5.17
C SER A 25 69.10 2.75 -5.97
N GLY A 26 68.36 3.75 -5.45
CA GLY A 26 68.68 5.18 -5.69
C GLY A 26 67.55 6.22 -5.53
N SER A 27 67.52 6.87 -4.36
CA SER A 27 67.15 8.29 -4.06
C SER A 27 65.99 9.03 -4.75
N GLY A 28 65.12 9.63 -3.90
CA GLY A 28 64.61 11.00 -4.10
C GLY A 28 63.11 11.16 -4.35
N GLY A 29 62.41 11.87 -3.45
CA GLY A 29 61.10 12.45 -3.74
C GLY A 29 60.10 12.40 -2.59
N LEU A 30 60.04 13.48 -1.81
CA LEU A 30 58.83 13.85 -1.07
C LEU A 30 57.66 14.00 -2.07
N LEU A 31 56.45 13.61 -1.63
CA LEU A 31 55.13 13.75 -2.29
C LEU A 31 54.64 12.56 -3.14
N ASN A 32 54.23 11.46 -2.50
CA ASN A 32 53.00 10.72 -2.86
C ASN A 32 52.75 9.55 -1.89
N GLU A 33 52.05 9.77 -0.78
CA GLU A 33 51.38 8.66 -0.10
C GLU A 33 49.90 8.67 -0.49
N ARG A 34 49.53 7.71 -1.35
CA ARG A 34 48.13 7.40 -1.63
C ARG A 34 47.56 6.70 -0.40
N LEU A 35 46.64 7.38 0.30
CA LEU A 35 45.89 6.80 1.42
C LEU A 35 45.29 5.44 1.02
N SER A 36 45.66 4.39 1.75
CA SER A 36 45.13 3.06 1.52
C SER A 36 43.69 2.97 1.98
N ARG A 37 42.87 2.15 1.30
CA ARG A 37 41.47 1.83 1.71
C ARG A 37 41.40 1.35 3.17
N ARG A 38 42.49 0.81 3.71
CA ARG A 38 42.62 0.37 5.10
C ARG A 38 42.76 1.52 6.11
N ASP A 39 43.28 2.68 5.71
CA ASP A 39 43.42 3.85 6.60
C ASP A 39 42.12 4.65 6.67
N VAL A 40 41.35 4.67 5.57
CA VAL A 40 39.98 5.22 5.54
C VAL A 40 39.03 4.42 6.46
N LEU A 41 39.20 3.10 6.53
CA LEU A 41 38.42 2.24 7.42
C LEU A 41 38.81 2.38 8.89
N LYS A 42 40.06 2.74 9.19
CA LYS A 42 40.50 3.03 10.57
C LYS A 42 39.99 4.37 11.09
N LEU A 43 39.74 5.34 10.20
CA LEU A 43 39.12 6.63 10.58
C LEU A 43 37.61 6.52 10.89
N ALA A 44 36.96 5.42 10.51
CA ALA A 44 35.52 5.19 10.78
C ALA A 44 35.27 4.34 12.05
N GLY A 45 36.32 3.86 12.72
CA GLY A 45 36.25 2.85 13.78
C GLY A 45 36.12 3.35 15.22
N ALA A 46 36.13 4.66 15.49
CA ALA A 46 35.92 5.19 16.84
C ALA A 46 35.25 6.56 16.81
N GLY A 47 33.93 6.60 17.01
CA GLY A 47 33.18 7.73 17.56
C GLY A 47 33.26 9.09 16.84
N GLY A 48 32.21 9.43 16.09
CA GLY A 48 31.70 10.81 15.98
C GLY A 48 32.26 11.70 14.86
N LEU A 49 31.34 12.19 14.01
CA LEU A 49 31.44 13.35 13.11
C LEU A 49 32.77 13.55 12.34
N GLY A 50 32.86 12.96 11.14
CA GLY A 50 33.80 13.41 10.11
C GLY A 50 33.38 14.76 9.51
N LEU A 51 34.13 15.81 9.83
CA LEU A 51 34.04 17.15 9.26
C LEU A 51 34.19 17.13 7.72
N LEU A 52 33.13 17.47 6.99
CA LEU A 52 33.22 17.91 5.60
C LEU A 52 33.51 19.40 5.56
N LEU A 53 34.78 19.75 5.34
CA LEU A 53 35.21 21.09 4.96
C LEU A 53 34.81 21.33 3.49
N GLY A 54 33.71 22.04 3.26
CA GLY A 54 33.26 22.52 1.95
C GLY A 54 32.00 23.38 2.11
N GLY A 55 32.05 24.65 1.67
CA GLY A 55 31.14 25.72 2.06
C GLY A 55 29.64 25.45 1.83
N GLY A 56 28.85 25.59 2.91
CA GLY A 56 27.39 25.42 2.92
C GLY A 56 26.81 25.09 4.31
N GLY A 57 27.41 25.62 5.38
CA GLY A 57 27.16 25.21 6.76
C GLY A 57 25.90 25.84 7.37
N ALA A 58 24.74 25.27 7.07
CA ALA A 58 23.52 25.26 7.90
C ALA A 58 22.43 24.43 7.20
N TYR A 59 22.31 24.59 5.87
CA TYR A 59 21.34 23.88 5.05
C TYR A 59 21.68 22.40 4.83
N GLY A 60 22.97 22.06 4.71
CA GLY A 60 23.40 20.67 4.53
C GLY A 60 23.15 19.77 5.75
N VAL A 61 23.29 20.32 6.96
CA VAL A 61 23.06 19.58 8.21
C VAL A 61 21.56 19.38 8.46
N MET A 62 20.71 20.39 8.20
CA MET A 62 19.26 20.22 8.29
C MET A 62 18.68 19.31 7.20
N ALA A 63 19.21 19.35 5.96
CA ALA A 63 18.78 18.46 4.89
C ALA A 63 19.22 17.01 5.16
N ALA A 64 20.44 16.80 5.66
CA ALA A 64 20.91 15.49 6.10
C ALA A 64 20.10 14.98 7.30
N GLN A 65 19.79 15.83 8.29
CA GLN A 65 18.92 15.47 9.41
C GLN A 65 17.49 15.17 8.98
N LYS A 66 16.91 15.89 8.00
CA LYS A 66 15.60 15.56 7.41
C LYS A 66 15.63 14.25 6.62
N ALA A 67 16.71 13.96 5.90
CA ALA A 67 16.89 12.71 5.17
C ALA A 67 17.11 11.51 6.11
N LEU A 68 17.86 11.71 7.20
CA LEU A 68 18.05 10.71 8.27
C LEU A 68 16.81 10.53 9.14
N ALA A 69 16.03 11.59 9.39
CA ALA A 69 14.74 11.51 10.07
C ALA A 69 13.67 10.82 9.20
N ARG A 70 13.69 11.02 7.87
CA ARG A 70 12.87 10.23 6.91
C ARG A 70 13.30 8.77 6.82
N LYS A 71 14.60 8.46 6.95
CA LYS A 71 15.09 7.07 7.11
C LYS A 71 14.82 6.48 8.51
N GLY A 72 14.54 7.33 9.51
CA GLY A 72 14.22 6.95 10.89
C GLY A 72 12.76 6.59 11.14
N GLY A 73 11.89 6.63 10.12
CA GLY A 73 10.50 6.16 10.17
C GLY A 73 10.35 4.64 10.20
N SER A 74 11.45 3.88 10.18
CA SER A 74 11.45 2.53 10.72
C SER A 74 11.34 2.65 12.24
N SER A 75 10.11 2.84 12.73
CA SER A 75 9.68 2.02 13.87
C SER A 75 10.18 0.63 13.55
N ALA A 76 11.08 0.12 14.42
CA ALA A 76 11.81 -1.12 14.27
C ALA A 76 11.03 -2.10 13.40
N ALA A 77 11.64 -2.63 12.34
CA ALA A 77 11.15 -3.84 11.69
C ALA A 77 10.75 -4.78 12.82
N ALA A 78 9.44 -4.85 13.07
CA ALA A 78 8.95 -5.27 14.37
C ALA A 78 9.53 -6.65 14.60
N ALA A 79 10.15 -6.91 15.75
CA ALA A 79 10.87 -8.14 16.00
C ALA A 79 10.06 -9.35 15.48
N GLY A 80 10.52 -9.97 14.38
CA GLY A 80 9.83 -11.08 13.70
C GLY A 80 8.67 -10.74 12.73
N GLY A 81 8.59 -9.53 12.18
CA GLY A 81 7.57 -9.14 11.20
C GLY A 81 6.15 -9.00 11.78
N ARG A 82 5.98 -8.66 13.06
CA ARG A 82 4.67 -8.56 13.71
C ARG A 82 4.13 -7.13 13.74
N VAL A 83 2.91 -6.89 13.26
CA VAL A 83 2.23 -5.60 13.47
C VAL A 83 1.20 -5.76 14.60
N PRO A 84 1.15 -4.85 15.60
CA PRO A 84 0.14 -4.94 16.66
C PRO A 84 -1.29 -4.91 16.10
N PHE A 85 -2.10 -5.89 16.50
CA PHE A 85 -3.53 -5.94 16.16
C PHE A 85 -4.36 -5.00 17.04
N TYR A 86 -4.07 -5.00 18.35
CA TYR A 86 -4.71 -4.11 19.32
C TYR A 86 -4.04 -2.74 19.33
N GLY A 87 -4.83 -1.69 19.52
CA GLY A 87 -4.38 -0.30 19.52
C GLY A 87 -5.56 0.67 19.54
N SER A 88 -5.28 1.98 19.64
CA SER A 88 -6.32 3.02 19.57
C SER A 88 -6.90 3.19 18.16
N ARG A 89 -6.16 2.75 17.15
CA ARG A 89 -6.54 2.78 15.72
C ARG A 89 -6.21 1.43 15.10
N GLN A 90 -6.99 1.01 14.11
CA GLN A 90 -6.68 -0.22 13.40
C GLN A 90 -5.38 -0.10 12.61
N ALA A 91 -4.58 -1.16 12.65
CA ALA A 91 -3.44 -1.30 11.75
C ALA A 91 -3.92 -1.43 10.28
N GLY A 92 -3.01 -1.23 9.33
CA GLY A 92 -3.30 -1.30 7.90
C GLY A 92 -3.83 0.00 7.28
N ILE A 93 -3.96 1.09 8.07
CA ILE A 93 -4.28 2.43 7.56
C ILE A 93 -3.00 3.25 7.40
N VAL A 94 -2.39 3.67 8.52
CA VAL A 94 -1.09 4.40 8.53
C VAL A 94 0.12 3.49 8.64
N THR A 95 -0.10 2.18 8.79
CA THR A 95 0.98 1.19 8.75
C THR A 95 1.69 1.27 7.39
N PRO A 96 3.04 1.30 7.35
CA PRO A 96 3.79 1.23 6.11
C PRO A 96 3.27 0.08 5.23
N ALA A 97 3.06 0.36 3.95
CA ALA A 97 2.37 -0.57 3.07
C ALA A 97 3.16 -1.88 2.89
N GLN A 98 2.47 -3.01 2.97
CA GLN A 98 3.03 -4.36 2.76
C GLN A 98 2.92 -4.77 1.30
N ASN A 99 3.71 -5.75 0.86
CA ASN A 99 3.80 -6.11 -0.56
C ASN A 99 2.48 -6.55 -1.20
N PHE A 100 1.60 -7.21 -0.43
CA PHE A 100 0.37 -7.81 -0.95
C PHE A 100 -0.88 -7.36 -0.20
N LEU A 101 -1.99 -7.44 -0.93
CA LEU A 101 -3.34 -7.14 -0.47
C LEU A 101 -4.26 -8.33 -0.81
N CYS A 102 -5.11 -8.70 0.13
CA CYS A 102 -6.37 -9.38 -0.11
C CYS A 102 -7.49 -8.51 0.49
N LEU A 103 -8.22 -7.79 -0.36
CA LEU A 103 -9.41 -7.03 0.05
C LEU A 103 -10.65 -7.89 -0.17
N ALA A 104 -11.46 -8.06 0.85
CA ALA A 104 -12.67 -8.85 0.76
C ALA A 104 -13.86 -8.10 1.34
N ALA A 105 -15.02 -8.20 0.67
CA ALA A 105 -16.30 -7.76 1.20
C ALA A 105 -17.24 -8.94 1.41
N PHE A 106 -18.11 -8.81 2.40
CA PHE A 106 -19.05 -9.83 2.82
C PHE A 106 -20.47 -9.27 2.89
N ASP A 107 -21.44 -10.08 2.51
CA ASP A 107 -22.86 -9.84 2.76
C ASP A 107 -23.31 -10.66 3.96
N LEU A 108 -24.06 -10.03 4.88
CA LEU A 108 -24.62 -10.68 6.06
C LEU A 108 -25.92 -11.40 5.70
N THR A 109 -25.98 -12.69 6.02
CA THR A 109 -27.14 -13.55 5.74
C THR A 109 -28.08 -13.69 6.93
N THR A 110 -27.73 -13.11 8.08
CA THR A 110 -28.55 -13.08 9.30
C THR A 110 -29.32 -11.77 9.42
N GLY A 111 -30.48 -11.81 10.07
CA GLY A 111 -31.21 -10.63 10.57
C GLY A 111 -30.99 -10.37 12.07
N SER A 112 -30.12 -11.14 12.74
CA SER A 112 -29.89 -11.07 14.18
C SER A 112 -28.63 -10.25 14.50
N PRO A 113 -28.75 -9.09 15.18
CA PRO A 113 -27.60 -8.34 15.66
C PRO A 113 -26.70 -9.16 16.59
N ALA A 114 -27.27 -10.11 17.33
CA ALA A 114 -26.52 -10.97 18.24
C ALA A 114 -25.60 -11.95 17.48
N ASP A 115 -26.01 -12.42 16.30
CA ASP A 115 -25.17 -13.30 15.48
C ASP A 115 -24.02 -12.52 14.84
N VAL A 116 -24.28 -11.29 14.38
CA VAL A 116 -23.24 -10.38 13.89
C VAL A 116 -22.22 -10.08 14.99
N ARG A 117 -22.68 -9.80 16.22
CA ARG A 117 -21.78 -9.59 17.38
C ARG A 117 -20.89 -10.81 17.65
N LYS A 118 -21.46 -12.01 17.65
CA LYS A 118 -20.71 -13.26 17.82
C LYS A 118 -19.68 -13.47 16.70
N LEU A 119 -20.04 -13.14 15.45
CA LEU A 119 -19.14 -13.21 14.31
C LEU A 119 -17.95 -12.27 14.49
N LEU A 120 -18.20 -10.99 14.84
CA LEU A 120 -17.13 -10.01 15.03
C LEU A 120 -16.21 -10.37 16.21
N GLN A 121 -16.75 -10.94 17.29
CA GLN A 121 -15.96 -11.50 18.39
C GLN A 121 -15.07 -12.67 17.94
N ALA A 122 -15.62 -13.61 17.15
CA ALA A 122 -14.87 -14.74 16.61
C ALA A 122 -13.77 -14.28 15.63
N TRP A 123 -14.08 -13.34 14.74
CA TRP A 123 -13.13 -12.70 13.84
C TRP A 123 -12.03 -11.95 14.59
N THR A 124 -12.36 -11.26 15.68
CA THR A 124 -11.36 -10.57 16.53
C THR A 124 -10.36 -11.58 17.10
N LYS A 125 -10.84 -12.70 17.66
CA LYS A 125 -9.96 -13.74 18.21
C LYS A 125 -9.05 -14.33 17.13
N ALA A 126 -9.60 -14.63 15.96
CA ALA A 126 -8.85 -15.17 14.83
C ALA A 126 -7.81 -14.17 14.30
N ALA A 127 -8.20 -12.92 14.07
CA ALA A 127 -7.33 -11.86 13.57
C ALA A 127 -6.16 -11.57 14.55
N ALA A 128 -6.44 -11.53 15.85
CA ALA A 128 -5.41 -11.34 16.88
C ALA A 128 -4.40 -12.50 16.93
N ALA A 129 -4.84 -13.74 16.68
CA ALA A 129 -3.95 -14.90 16.58
C ALA A 129 -3.08 -14.84 15.32
N MET A 130 -3.70 -14.64 14.16
CA MET A 130 -3.00 -14.59 12.87
C MET A 130 -1.99 -13.44 12.81
N ALA A 131 -2.30 -12.26 13.35
CA ALA A 131 -1.38 -11.11 13.40
C ALA A 131 -0.10 -11.40 14.23
N LYS A 132 -0.14 -12.40 15.13
CA LYS A 132 1.02 -12.88 15.89
C LYS A 132 1.78 -14.01 15.17
N GLY A 133 1.28 -14.46 14.01
CA GLY A 133 1.74 -15.64 13.28
C GLY A 133 1.30 -16.95 13.91
N ALA A 134 0.22 -16.94 14.71
CA ALA A 134 -0.32 -18.15 15.31
C ALA A 134 -1.49 -18.70 14.48
N MET A 135 -1.66 -20.02 14.52
CA MET A 135 -2.82 -20.70 13.95
C MET A 135 -4.09 -20.40 14.77
N ILE A 136 -5.26 -20.50 14.13
CA ILE A 136 -6.54 -20.24 14.78
C ILE A 136 -7.01 -21.45 15.60
N GLY A 137 -7.41 -21.17 16.84
CA GLY A 137 -7.97 -22.16 17.74
C GLY A 137 -6.94 -23.15 18.26
N ASP A 138 -7.41 -24.19 18.93
CA ASP A 138 -6.55 -25.23 19.49
C ASP A 138 -6.29 -26.33 18.45
N SER A 139 -5.09 -26.91 18.48
CA SER A 139 -4.83 -28.14 17.74
C SER A 139 -5.81 -29.21 18.22
N ASN A 140 -6.56 -29.80 17.29
CA ASN A 140 -7.45 -30.91 17.60
C ASN A 140 -6.92 -32.18 16.90
N ASN A 141 -6.71 -33.24 17.69
CA ASN A 141 -6.26 -34.55 17.18
C ASN A 141 -7.45 -35.48 16.88
N LYS A 142 -8.66 -34.91 16.77
CA LYS A 142 -9.91 -35.66 16.55
C LYS A 142 -10.09 -35.85 15.05
N LEU A 143 -9.72 -37.02 14.54
CA LEU A 143 -9.71 -37.35 13.10
C LEU A 143 -11.05 -37.10 12.37
N ASN A 144 -12.17 -37.11 13.10
CA ASN A 144 -13.51 -36.94 12.54
C ASN A 144 -14.07 -35.51 12.66
N LEU A 145 -13.26 -34.55 13.10
CA LEU A 145 -13.66 -33.14 13.16
C LEU A 145 -12.84 -32.30 12.17
N PRO A 146 -13.44 -31.27 11.55
CA PRO A 146 -12.67 -30.29 10.81
C PRO A 146 -11.62 -29.60 11.71
N PRO A 147 -10.44 -29.26 11.16
CA PRO A 147 -9.45 -28.47 11.89
C PRO A 147 -9.97 -27.05 12.15
N SER A 148 -9.45 -26.42 13.21
CA SER A 148 -9.82 -25.06 13.61
C SER A 148 -9.19 -23.97 12.73
N ASP A 149 -8.21 -24.35 11.91
CA ASP A 149 -7.52 -23.51 10.93
C ASP A 149 -7.37 -24.31 9.62
N THR A 150 -7.31 -23.63 8.48
CA THR A 150 -7.15 -24.25 7.16
C THR A 150 -5.73 -24.70 6.83
N GLY A 151 -4.73 -24.28 7.61
CA GLY A 151 -3.40 -24.89 7.66
C GLY A 151 -2.36 -24.37 6.67
N GLU A 152 -2.75 -23.64 5.63
CA GLU A 152 -1.82 -23.22 4.57
C GLU A 152 -0.76 -22.22 5.04
N ALA A 153 -0.95 -21.49 6.13
CA ALA A 153 0.07 -20.60 6.68
C ALA A 153 0.94 -21.26 7.78
N ALA A 154 0.79 -22.57 8.02
CA ALA A 154 1.55 -23.27 9.05
C ALA A 154 3.06 -23.18 8.77
N GLY A 155 3.82 -22.71 9.77
CA GLY A 155 5.27 -22.54 9.67
C GLY A 155 5.72 -21.24 8.99
N LEU A 156 4.80 -20.42 8.48
CA LEU A 156 5.11 -19.11 7.93
C LEU A 156 5.26 -18.06 9.05
N SER A 157 6.07 -17.03 8.77
CA SER A 157 6.17 -15.88 9.66
C SER A 157 4.88 -15.03 9.62
N PRO A 158 4.64 -14.16 10.62
CA PRO A 158 3.52 -13.22 10.60
C PRO A 158 3.52 -12.26 9.38
N SER A 159 4.65 -12.09 8.68
CA SER A 159 4.75 -11.37 7.41
C SER A 159 4.12 -9.96 7.40
N ARG A 160 4.31 -9.20 8.48
CA ARG A 160 3.71 -7.88 8.73
C ARG A 160 2.18 -7.86 8.57
N LEU A 161 1.49 -8.98 8.84
CA LEU A 161 0.05 -9.11 8.66
C LEU A 161 -0.74 -8.02 9.40
N THR A 162 -1.60 -7.31 8.67
CA THR A 162 -2.62 -6.41 9.22
C THR A 162 -3.99 -6.76 8.68
N LEU A 163 -5.01 -6.62 9.51
CA LEU A 163 -6.41 -6.80 9.14
C LEU A 163 -7.19 -5.53 9.56
N THR A 164 -7.75 -4.81 8.60
CA THR A 164 -8.54 -3.59 8.83
C THR A 164 -10.00 -3.85 8.48
N PHE A 165 -10.90 -3.68 9.45
CA PHE A 165 -12.32 -3.98 9.32
C PHE A 165 -13.17 -2.72 9.20
N GLY A 166 -14.22 -2.78 8.40
CA GLY A 166 -15.23 -1.71 8.31
C GLY A 166 -16.59 -2.24 7.88
N VAL A 167 -17.60 -1.39 8.03
CA VAL A 167 -18.99 -1.68 7.62
C VAL A 167 -19.39 -0.80 6.45
N GLY A 168 -20.10 -1.37 5.47
CA GLY A 168 -20.62 -0.64 4.32
C GLY A 168 -21.98 0.03 4.63
N PRO A 169 -22.50 0.87 3.72
CA PRO A 169 -23.78 1.54 3.91
C PRO A 169 -24.95 0.57 4.13
N SER A 170 -24.94 -0.59 3.47
CA SER A 170 -25.98 -1.62 3.58
C SER A 170 -26.05 -2.29 4.96
N PHE A 171 -24.97 -2.25 5.76
CA PHE A 171 -24.99 -2.71 7.15
C PHE A 171 -25.99 -1.93 8.02
N PHE A 172 -26.29 -0.68 7.65
CA PHE A 172 -27.20 0.20 8.37
C PHE A 172 -28.63 0.18 7.82
N ASP A 173 -28.98 -0.84 7.03
CA ASP A 173 -30.36 -1.03 6.63
C ASP A 173 -31.26 -1.45 7.82
N GLY A 174 -32.50 -1.85 7.52
CA GLY A 174 -33.47 -2.21 8.53
C GLY A 174 -33.17 -3.49 9.31
N ARG A 175 -32.21 -4.35 8.88
CA ARG A 175 -32.01 -5.69 9.44
C ARG A 175 -31.62 -5.67 10.92
N PHE A 176 -30.85 -4.68 11.35
CA PHE A 176 -30.23 -4.69 12.68
C PHE A 176 -30.72 -3.58 13.62
N GLY A 177 -31.66 -2.74 13.17
CA GLY A 177 -32.11 -1.58 13.94
C GLY A 177 -31.01 -0.51 14.14
N LEU A 178 -30.00 -0.48 13.26
CA LEU A 178 -28.84 0.41 13.37
C LEU A 178 -28.90 1.62 12.43
N ALA A 179 -29.99 1.81 11.67
CA ALA A 179 -30.12 2.90 10.70
C ALA A 179 -29.79 4.29 11.28
N VAL A 180 -30.20 4.57 12.52
CA VAL A 180 -29.92 5.84 13.22
C VAL A 180 -28.45 6.02 13.62
N LYS A 181 -27.67 4.94 13.63
CA LYS A 181 -26.22 4.96 13.90
C LYS A 181 -25.37 5.18 12.64
N ARG A 182 -25.98 5.18 11.45
CA ARG A 182 -25.27 5.48 10.20
C ARG A 182 -24.76 6.93 10.25
N PRO A 183 -23.46 7.19 10.06
CA PRO A 183 -22.96 8.55 9.97
C PRO A 183 -23.65 9.30 8.81
N ALA A 184 -24.02 10.57 9.01
CA ALA A 184 -24.77 11.33 8.01
C ALA A 184 -24.02 11.48 6.68
N ALA A 185 -22.69 11.60 6.73
CA ALA A 185 -21.82 11.68 5.56
C ALA A 185 -21.44 10.32 4.94
N PHE A 186 -22.09 9.23 5.37
CA PHE A 186 -21.76 7.86 4.97
C PHE A 186 -22.92 7.20 4.22
N ALA A 187 -22.90 7.38 2.90
CA ALA A 187 -23.76 6.73 1.93
C ALA A 187 -22.90 6.13 0.80
N ASP A 188 -23.52 5.37 -0.10
CA ASP A 188 -22.86 4.96 -1.34
C ASP A 188 -22.35 6.20 -2.10
N LEU A 189 -21.24 6.03 -2.81
CA LEU A 189 -20.67 7.10 -3.62
C LEU A 189 -21.68 7.52 -4.71
N PRO A 190 -21.74 8.81 -5.06
CA PRO A 190 -22.51 9.23 -6.22
C PRO A 190 -21.95 8.57 -7.49
N ALA A 191 -22.77 8.49 -8.53
CA ALA A 191 -22.27 8.13 -9.85
C ALA A 191 -21.27 9.19 -10.34
N PHE A 192 -20.18 8.75 -10.95
CA PHE A 192 -19.22 9.63 -11.61
C PHE A 192 -19.25 9.41 -13.13
N ASN A 193 -18.94 10.44 -13.90
CA ASN A 193 -18.79 10.30 -15.35
C ASN A 193 -17.67 9.29 -15.65
N GLY A 194 -17.91 8.39 -16.61
CA GLY A 194 -16.96 7.34 -16.98
C GLY A 194 -17.07 6.06 -16.14
N ASP A 195 -17.97 6.00 -15.16
CA ASP A 195 -18.24 4.77 -14.42
C ASP A 195 -18.85 3.69 -15.32
N ALA A 196 -18.26 2.50 -15.29
CA ALA A 196 -18.78 1.28 -15.89
C ALA A 196 -18.81 0.17 -14.83
N LEU A 197 -19.43 0.50 -13.69
CA LEU A 197 -19.45 -0.35 -12.50
C LEU A 197 -20.11 -1.69 -12.79
N GLN A 198 -19.44 -2.76 -12.40
CA GLN A 198 -19.92 -4.13 -12.47
C GLN A 198 -20.43 -4.51 -11.07
N PRO A 199 -21.71 -4.91 -10.90
CA PRO A 199 -22.32 -5.15 -9.59
C PRO A 199 -21.57 -6.13 -8.68
N GLU A 200 -20.86 -7.09 -9.27
CA GLU A 200 -20.03 -8.07 -8.58
C GLU A 200 -18.83 -7.44 -7.84
N TRP A 201 -18.35 -6.27 -8.26
CA TRP A 201 -17.23 -5.56 -7.63
C TRP A 201 -17.67 -4.37 -6.76
N CYS A 202 -18.95 -4.30 -6.41
CA CYS A 202 -19.54 -3.14 -5.73
C CYS A 202 -20.11 -3.48 -4.36
N GLY A 203 -20.04 -2.53 -3.42
CA GLY A 203 -20.70 -2.61 -2.11
C GLY A 203 -20.21 -3.73 -1.19
N GLY A 204 -21.08 -4.14 -0.26
CA GLY A 204 -20.86 -5.15 0.77
C GLY A 204 -21.18 -4.64 2.17
N ASP A 205 -21.71 -5.50 3.04
CA ASP A 205 -22.07 -5.15 4.42
C ASP A 205 -20.84 -4.97 5.31
N LEU A 206 -19.84 -5.84 5.15
CA LEU A 206 -18.58 -5.81 5.88
C LEU A 206 -17.42 -5.85 4.89
N ALA A 207 -16.31 -5.20 5.24
CA ALA A 207 -15.04 -5.39 4.54
C ALA A 207 -13.92 -5.73 5.50
N VAL A 208 -12.95 -6.47 4.98
CA VAL A 208 -11.64 -6.65 5.58
C VAL A 208 -10.56 -6.37 4.53
N GLN A 209 -9.70 -5.40 4.83
CA GLN A 209 -8.44 -5.18 4.11
C GLN A 209 -7.36 -6.02 4.82
N VAL A 210 -6.88 -7.06 4.16
CA VAL A 210 -5.78 -7.88 4.66
C VAL A 210 -4.51 -7.55 3.88
N CYS A 211 -3.44 -7.15 4.58
CA CYS A 211 -2.16 -6.88 3.94
C CYS A 211 -1.03 -7.61 4.64
N ALA A 212 -0.11 -8.17 3.86
CA ALA A 212 1.06 -8.89 4.34
C ALA A 212 2.18 -8.82 3.28
N ASP A 213 3.41 -9.14 3.68
CA ASP A 213 4.54 -9.24 2.74
C ASP A 213 4.59 -10.57 1.99
N ASP A 214 3.68 -11.48 2.33
CA ASP A 214 3.51 -12.79 1.71
C ASP A 214 2.02 -12.99 1.36
N MET A 215 1.75 -13.32 0.09
CA MET A 215 0.38 -13.47 -0.41
C MET A 215 -0.35 -14.66 0.23
N GLN A 216 0.35 -15.75 0.53
CA GLN A 216 -0.23 -16.94 1.15
C GLN A 216 -0.69 -16.64 2.58
N VAL A 217 0.06 -15.82 3.32
CA VAL A 217 -0.35 -15.30 4.64
C VAL A 217 -1.58 -14.39 4.54
N ALA A 218 -1.64 -13.49 3.55
CA ALA A 218 -2.80 -12.62 3.34
C ALA A 218 -4.06 -13.41 2.94
N PHE A 219 -3.92 -14.37 2.02
CA PHE A 219 -5.00 -15.24 1.57
C PHE A 219 -5.53 -16.14 2.70
N HIS A 220 -4.64 -16.75 3.49
CA HIS A 220 -4.98 -17.57 4.66
C HIS A 220 -5.92 -16.84 5.61
N ALA A 221 -5.64 -15.56 5.87
CA ALA A 221 -6.46 -14.75 6.75
C ALA A 221 -7.88 -14.54 6.22
N VAL A 222 -8.04 -14.13 4.95
CA VAL A 222 -9.37 -13.98 4.34
C VAL A 222 -10.12 -15.32 4.31
N ARG A 223 -9.44 -16.41 3.95
CA ARG A 223 -10.04 -17.76 3.89
C ARG A 223 -10.58 -18.20 5.25
N ASN A 224 -9.82 -17.98 6.33
CA ASN A 224 -10.27 -18.32 7.67
C ASN A 224 -11.42 -17.45 8.16
N LEU A 225 -11.39 -16.14 7.87
CA LEU A 225 -12.52 -15.25 8.18
C LEU A 225 -13.79 -15.71 7.46
N ALA A 226 -13.70 -16.05 6.17
CA ALA A 226 -14.81 -16.61 5.41
C ALA A 226 -15.30 -17.95 5.97
N ARG A 227 -14.39 -18.84 6.40
CA ARG A 227 -14.73 -20.12 7.04
C ARG A 227 -15.49 -19.90 8.36
N ILE A 228 -15.04 -18.99 9.20
CA ILE A 228 -15.68 -18.63 10.49
C ILE A 228 -17.03 -17.97 10.25
N GLY A 229 -17.16 -17.18 9.17
CA GLY A 229 -18.40 -16.48 8.81
C GLY A 229 -19.52 -17.37 8.29
N ARG A 230 -19.27 -18.64 7.95
CA ARG A 230 -20.29 -19.53 7.38
C ARG A 230 -21.54 -19.59 8.26
N GLY A 231 -22.68 -19.34 7.62
CA GLY A 231 -24.00 -19.28 8.28
C GLY A 231 -24.42 -17.88 8.76
N THR A 232 -23.49 -16.92 8.81
CA THR A 232 -23.76 -15.53 9.23
C THR A 232 -23.38 -14.52 8.14
N ALA A 233 -22.33 -14.81 7.37
CA ALA A 233 -21.81 -13.97 6.30
C ALA A 233 -21.35 -14.82 5.11
N VAL A 234 -21.45 -14.27 3.89
CA VAL A 234 -20.94 -14.86 2.66
C VAL A 234 -20.00 -13.88 1.96
N LEU A 235 -18.94 -14.39 1.34
CA LEU A 235 -18.01 -13.57 0.56
C LEU A 235 -18.76 -13.02 -0.66
N ARG A 236 -18.83 -11.69 -0.77
CA ARG A 236 -19.46 -10.99 -1.89
C ARG A 236 -18.48 -10.86 -3.04
N TRP A 237 -17.29 -10.36 -2.74
CA TRP A 237 -16.17 -10.27 -3.66
C TRP A 237 -14.86 -10.29 -2.89
N MET A 238 -13.81 -10.71 -3.57
CA MET A 238 -12.44 -10.65 -3.08
C MET A 238 -11.54 -10.20 -4.21
N GLN A 239 -10.60 -9.33 -3.89
CA GLN A 239 -9.63 -8.81 -4.82
C GLN A 239 -8.24 -8.90 -4.22
N GLU A 240 -7.38 -9.61 -4.93
CA GLU A 240 -5.95 -9.66 -4.64
C GLU A 240 -5.23 -8.49 -5.30
N GLY A 241 -4.16 -8.03 -4.68
CA GLY A 241 -3.32 -6.98 -5.22
C GLY A 241 -1.88 -7.08 -4.73
N PHE A 242 -0.99 -6.39 -5.43
CA PHE A 242 0.44 -6.36 -5.15
C PHE A 242 1.00 -4.96 -5.38
N GLN A 243 2.16 -4.71 -4.81
CA GLN A 243 3.01 -3.56 -5.12
C GLN A 243 4.48 -3.99 -5.18
N GLY A 244 5.36 -3.09 -5.59
CA GLY A 244 6.80 -3.33 -5.59
C GLY A 244 7.29 -3.78 -4.21
N THR A 245 8.17 -4.79 -4.17
CA THR A 245 8.66 -5.35 -2.91
C THR A 245 9.93 -4.63 -2.46
N VAL A 246 10.04 -4.38 -1.14
CA VAL A 246 11.25 -3.77 -0.54
C VAL A 246 12.51 -4.63 -0.81
N ALA A 247 12.34 -5.95 -0.97
CA ALA A 247 13.43 -6.86 -1.29
C ALA A 247 14.02 -6.61 -2.70
N VAL A 248 13.23 -6.08 -3.64
CA VAL A 248 13.64 -5.83 -5.02
C VAL A 248 13.97 -4.34 -5.27
N ASP A 249 13.52 -3.44 -4.39
CA ASP A 249 13.99 -2.05 -4.31
C ASP A 249 14.58 -1.72 -2.91
N PRO A 250 15.88 -1.99 -2.71
CA PRO A 250 16.56 -1.70 -1.44
C PRO A 250 16.65 -0.22 -1.09
N SER A 251 16.39 0.67 -2.06
CA SER A 251 16.39 2.12 -1.82
C SER A 251 15.15 2.56 -1.02
N GLY A 252 14.11 1.72 -0.98
CA GLY A 252 12.85 2.00 -0.28
C GLY A 252 12.11 3.20 -0.87
N GLY A 253 12.24 3.41 -2.19
CA GLY A 253 11.58 4.51 -2.89
C GLY A 253 10.07 4.31 -3.00
N THR A 254 9.38 5.35 -3.49
CA THR A 254 7.96 5.25 -3.79
C THR A 254 7.71 4.13 -4.82
N PRO A 255 6.79 3.18 -4.54
CA PRO A 255 6.53 2.06 -5.45
C PRO A 255 5.94 2.55 -6.77
N ARG A 256 6.01 1.72 -7.82
CA ARG A 256 5.39 2.01 -9.12
C ARG A 256 4.07 1.25 -9.30
N ASN A 257 3.14 1.86 -10.02
CA ASN A 257 1.93 1.19 -10.53
C ASN A 257 2.17 0.57 -11.92
N LEU A 258 1.16 -0.10 -12.48
CA LEU A 258 1.25 -0.78 -13.79
C LEU A 258 1.36 0.15 -15.00
N MET A 259 1.11 1.46 -14.83
CA MET A 259 1.40 2.47 -15.86
C MET A 259 2.86 2.94 -15.83
N GLY A 260 3.67 2.42 -14.89
CA GLY A 260 5.09 2.71 -14.77
C GLY A 260 5.42 3.96 -13.96
N PHE A 261 4.44 4.63 -13.35
CA PHE A 261 4.65 5.85 -12.55
C PHE A 261 4.82 5.52 -11.07
N LYS A 262 5.66 6.30 -10.38
CA LYS A 262 5.73 6.28 -8.91
C LYS A 262 4.39 6.72 -8.33
N ASP A 263 3.88 5.94 -7.39
CA ASP A 263 2.53 6.08 -6.85
C ASP A 263 2.55 6.13 -5.33
N GLY A 264 2.32 7.32 -4.77
CA GLY A 264 2.34 7.55 -3.32
C GLY A 264 3.01 8.86 -2.90
N THR A 265 3.81 9.47 -3.78
CA THR A 265 4.60 10.69 -3.51
C THR A 265 3.79 11.83 -2.88
N GLY A 266 2.57 12.07 -3.36
CA GLY A 266 1.69 13.15 -2.88
C GLY A 266 0.85 12.81 -1.64
N ASN A 267 1.09 11.68 -0.99
CA ASN A 267 0.36 11.35 0.24
C ASN A 267 0.74 12.30 1.39
N PRO A 268 -0.19 12.60 2.32
CA PRO A 268 0.19 13.21 3.58
C PRO A 268 1.15 12.29 4.35
N ASP A 269 2.06 12.88 5.13
CA ASP A 269 3.02 12.13 5.94
C ASP A 269 2.26 11.33 7.02
N ALA A 270 2.24 10.01 6.87
CA ALA A 270 1.54 9.11 7.78
C ALA A 270 2.13 9.08 9.20
N SER A 271 3.36 9.58 9.38
CA SER A 271 4.00 9.74 10.69
C SER A 271 3.63 11.06 11.38
N ASP A 272 3.08 12.04 10.65
CA ASP A 272 2.59 13.29 11.21
C ASP A 272 1.18 13.11 11.80
N ALA A 273 1.12 12.98 13.11
CA ALA A 273 -0.12 12.80 13.84
C ALA A 273 -1.12 13.95 13.63
N ALA A 274 -0.66 15.20 13.46
CA ALA A 274 -1.52 16.34 13.24
C ALA A 274 -2.15 16.26 11.84
N ALA A 275 -1.35 15.99 10.81
CA ALA A 275 -1.85 15.79 9.45
C ALA A 275 -2.85 14.63 9.36
N MET A 276 -2.59 13.53 10.07
CA MET A 276 -3.50 12.40 10.13
C MET A 276 -4.81 12.70 10.87
N ASN A 277 -4.76 13.47 11.96
CA ASN A 277 -5.98 13.90 12.67
C ASN A 277 -6.82 14.87 11.83
N GLU A 278 -6.17 15.72 11.04
CA GLU A 278 -6.84 16.62 10.11
C GLU A 278 -7.54 15.83 8.99
N SER A 279 -6.84 14.88 8.38
CA SER A 279 -7.24 14.32 7.07
C SER A 279 -7.79 12.89 7.11
N VAL A 280 -7.42 12.06 8.09
CA VAL A 280 -7.67 10.60 8.04
C VAL A 280 -8.60 10.13 9.15
N TRP A 281 -8.37 10.58 10.38
CA TRP A 281 -9.09 10.07 11.55
C TRP A 281 -10.33 10.90 11.85
N VAL A 282 -11.46 10.22 12.05
CA VAL A 282 -12.68 10.83 12.58
C VAL A 282 -12.41 11.37 13.98
N GLN A 283 -12.71 12.65 14.19
CA GLN A 283 -12.51 13.37 15.44
C GLN A 283 -13.81 13.38 16.26
N PRO A 284 -13.71 13.63 17.58
CA PRO A 284 -14.89 13.92 18.40
C PRO A 284 -15.74 15.03 17.77
N GLY A 285 -17.06 14.82 17.69
CA GLY A 285 -18.02 15.79 17.14
C GLY A 285 -18.26 15.71 15.63
N ASP A 286 -17.54 14.88 14.88
CA ASP A 286 -17.73 14.73 13.43
C ASP A 286 -19.00 13.96 13.02
N GLY A 287 -19.68 13.31 13.96
CA GLY A 287 -20.87 12.54 13.69
C GLY A 287 -21.10 11.42 14.69
N ALA A 288 -21.25 10.19 14.19
CA ALA A 288 -21.60 9.05 15.03
C ALA A 288 -20.45 8.71 15.99
N GLY A 289 -20.71 8.76 17.30
CA GLY A 289 -19.66 8.60 18.33
C GLY A 289 -18.87 7.29 18.26
N TRP A 290 -19.47 6.22 17.74
CA TRP A 290 -18.78 4.93 17.55
C TRP A 290 -17.67 4.96 16.49
N MET A 291 -17.62 6.01 15.66
CA MET A 291 -16.58 6.21 14.65
C MET A 291 -15.39 7.01 15.14
N GLU A 292 -15.40 7.57 16.35
CA GLU A 292 -14.28 8.38 16.86
C GLU A 292 -12.97 7.57 16.84
N GLY A 293 -11.94 8.06 16.15
CA GLY A 293 -10.68 7.35 15.92
C GLY A 293 -10.70 6.32 14.79
N GLY A 294 -11.85 6.10 14.15
CA GLY A 294 -12.01 5.37 12.90
C GLY A 294 -11.66 6.21 11.66
N SER A 295 -11.93 5.68 10.47
CA SER A 295 -11.71 6.36 9.19
C SER A 295 -12.70 5.87 8.14
N TYR A 296 -12.99 6.67 7.13
CA TYR A 296 -13.76 6.21 5.98
C TYR A 296 -12.80 5.70 4.90
N MET A 297 -13.07 4.52 4.40
CA MET A 297 -12.36 3.88 3.30
C MET A 297 -13.17 4.04 2.00
N ALA A 298 -12.55 4.57 0.95
CA ALA A 298 -13.09 4.51 -0.41
C ALA A 298 -12.31 3.49 -1.22
N VAL A 299 -13.01 2.63 -1.95
CA VAL A 299 -12.44 1.57 -2.79
C VAL A 299 -12.92 1.75 -4.21
N ARG A 300 -12.00 1.77 -5.18
CA ARG A 300 -12.32 1.74 -6.61
C ARG A 300 -11.48 0.65 -7.28
N ARG A 301 -12.14 -0.29 -7.95
CA ARG A 301 -11.47 -1.22 -8.88
C ARG A 301 -11.35 -0.50 -10.21
N ILE A 302 -10.14 -0.10 -10.56
CA ILE A 302 -9.84 0.71 -11.75
C ILE A 302 -9.08 -0.17 -12.74
N ARG A 303 -9.72 -0.52 -13.86
CA ARG A 303 -9.05 -1.18 -14.97
C ARG A 303 -8.22 -0.17 -15.74
N MET A 304 -6.98 -0.54 -16.06
CA MET A 304 -6.10 0.21 -16.93
C MET A 304 -6.18 -0.37 -18.34
N ARG A 305 -6.27 0.49 -19.35
CA ARG A 305 -6.19 0.13 -20.76
C ARG A 305 -4.71 0.09 -21.18
N ILE A 306 -3.99 -0.89 -20.63
CA ILE A 306 -2.52 -0.96 -20.71
C ILE A 306 -2.02 -0.98 -22.15
N GLU A 307 -2.70 -1.70 -23.05
CA GLU A 307 -2.29 -1.82 -24.45
C GLU A 307 -2.41 -0.49 -25.21
N ILE A 308 -3.36 0.37 -24.81
CA ILE A 308 -3.51 1.73 -25.36
C ILE A 308 -2.42 2.62 -24.77
N TRP A 309 -2.23 2.56 -23.45
CA TRP A 309 -1.23 3.31 -22.72
C TRP A 309 0.20 3.08 -23.24
N ASP A 310 0.56 1.82 -23.50
CA ASP A 310 1.90 1.43 -23.97
C ASP A 310 2.22 1.92 -25.39
N ARG A 311 1.20 2.35 -26.14
CA ARG A 311 1.36 2.93 -27.49
C ARG A 311 1.43 4.46 -27.46
N SER A 312 1.14 5.10 -26.32
CA SER A 312 1.27 6.54 -26.15
C SER A 312 2.74 6.94 -26.04
N SER A 313 3.08 8.13 -26.56
CA SER A 313 4.44 8.66 -26.42
C SER A 313 4.77 8.93 -24.94
N LEU A 314 6.06 8.85 -24.55
CA LEU A 314 6.48 9.19 -23.18
C LEU A 314 6.03 10.59 -22.77
N ALA A 315 6.14 11.57 -23.68
CA ALA A 315 5.69 12.93 -23.42
C ALA A 315 4.18 13.00 -23.15
N ASP A 316 3.37 12.22 -23.85
CA ASP A 316 1.93 12.14 -23.60
C ASP A 316 1.61 11.51 -22.24
N GLN A 317 2.33 10.44 -21.88
CA GLN A 317 2.21 9.80 -20.57
C GLN A 317 2.56 10.76 -19.43
N GLU A 318 3.69 11.47 -19.53
CA GLU A 318 4.15 12.43 -18.52
C GLU A 318 3.24 13.65 -18.41
N GLN A 319 2.72 14.16 -19.53
CA GLN A 319 1.71 15.23 -19.53
C GLN A 319 0.37 14.78 -18.93
N THR A 320 -0.02 13.52 -19.15
CA THR A 320 -1.24 12.94 -18.55
C THR A 320 -1.13 12.91 -17.02
N PHE A 321 0.01 12.49 -16.47
CA PHE A 321 0.21 12.48 -15.02
C PHE A 321 0.56 13.85 -14.43
N GLY A 322 1.28 14.70 -15.18
CA GLY A 322 1.89 15.94 -14.67
C GLY A 322 3.19 15.72 -13.91
N ARG A 323 3.85 14.57 -14.11
CA ARG A 323 5.13 14.18 -13.50
C ARG A 323 6.01 13.46 -14.52
N TYR A 324 7.32 13.48 -14.31
CA TYR A 324 8.25 12.63 -15.07
C TYR A 324 8.09 11.16 -14.66
N ARG A 325 8.05 10.26 -15.64
CA ARG A 325 7.83 8.83 -15.38
C ARG A 325 8.97 8.23 -14.60
N ASP A 326 10.21 8.57 -14.96
CA ASP A 326 11.41 8.01 -14.34
C ASP A 326 11.59 8.51 -12.90
N THR A 327 11.76 9.81 -12.71
CA THR A 327 12.10 10.38 -11.40
C THR A 327 10.89 10.49 -10.48
N GLY A 328 9.67 10.63 -11.03
CA GLY A 328 8.47 10.99 -10.28
C GLY A 328 8.38 12.48 -9.93
N ALA A 329 9.34 13.32 -10.33
CA ALA A 329 9.30 14.75 -10.07
C ALA A 329 8.13 15.43 -10.83
N PRO A 330 7.49 16.48 -10.26
CA PRO A 330 6.59 17.34 -11.03
C PRO A 330 7.29 17.85 -12.29
N LEU A 331 6.54 18.00 -13.39
CA LEU A 331 7.11 18.59 -14.62
C LEU A 331 7.72 19.96 -14.31
N GLY A 332 8.98 20.16 -14.72
CA GLY A 332 9.77 21.35 -14.37
C GLY A 332 10.64 21.24 -13.13
N SER A 333 10.60 20.12 -12.41
CA SER A 333 11.45 19.86 -11.25
C SER A 333 12.34 18.62 -11.45
N ALA A 334 13.41 18.53 -10.66
CA ALA A 334 14.30 17.36 -10.62
C ALA A 334 14.03 16.43 -9.43
N ASP A 335 13.42 16.94 -8.35
CA ASP A 335 13.16 16.17 -7.12
C ASP A 335 11.72 15.64 -7.10
N GLU A 336 11.57 14.36 -6.79
CA GLU A 336 10.28 13.67 -6.65
C GLU A 336 9.35 14.42 -5.67
N PHE A 337 9.93 14.86 -4.55
CA PHE A 337 9.22 15.48 -3.44
C PHE A 337 9.19 17.02 -3.50
N ALA A 338 9.60 17.60 -4.64
CA ALA A 338 9.41 19.03 -4.85
C ALA A 338 7.92 19.39 -4.78
N PRO A 339 7.57 20.55 -4.21
CA PRO A 339 6.19 21.03 -4.21
C PRO A 339 5.69 21.22 -5.65
N LEU A 340 4.38 21.03 -5.85
CA LEU A 340 3.74 21.40 -7.12
C LEU A 340 3.68 22.91 -7.24
N ASP A 341 4.34 23.48 -8.25
CA ASP A 341 4.11 24.86 -8.65
C ASP A 341 3.01 24.91 -9.72
N LEU A 342 1.77 25.19 -9.27
CA LEU A 342 0.60 25.27 -10.15
C LEU A 342 0.59 26.52 -11.04
N ALA A 343 1.44 27.51 -10.73
CA ALA A 343 1.56 28.78 -11.44
C ALA A 343 2.76 28.81 -12.41
N ALA A 344 3.65 27.81 -12.33
CA ALA A 344 4.78 27.68 -13.24
C ALA A 344 4.35 27.66 -14.71
N LYS A 345 5.09 28.40 -15.54
CA LYS A 345 4.88 28.51 -16.97
C LYS A 345 6.15 28.17 -17.73
N ASP A 346 5.99 27.63 -18.93
CA ASP A 346 7.09 27.44 -19.87
C ASP A 346 7.49 28.76 -20.57
N ALA A 347 8.50 28.69 -21.45
CA ALA A 347 9.00 29.84 -22.20
C ALA A 347 7.95 30.45 -23.16
N SER A 348 6.89 29.72 -23.51
CA SER A 348 5.78 30.19 -24.33
C SER A 348 4.63 30.79 -23.51
N GLY A 349 4.76 30.80 -22.18
CA GLY A 349 3.75 31.31 -21.26
C GLY A 349 2.61 30.31 -20.95
N GLN A 350 2.72 29.06 -21.41
CA GLN A 350 1.75 28.00 -21.12
C GLN A 350 2.02 27.35 -19.76
N PRO A 351 1.00 26.84 -19.06
CA PRO A 351 1.19 26.13 -17.80
C PRO A 351 2.15 24.95 -17.95
N LEU A 352 3.18 24.88 -17.11
CA LEU A 352 4.17 23.80 -17.14
C LEU A 352 3.55 22.46 -16.71
N LEU A 353 2.63 22.50 -15.75
CA LEU A 353 1.73 21.39 -15.45
C LEU A 353 0.44 21.55 -16.25
N PRO A 354 0.10 20.62 -17.17
CA PRO A 354 -1.13 20.69 -17.95
C PRO A 354 -2.37 20.84 -17.07
N MET A 355 -3.32 21.66 -17.50
CA MET A 355 -4.56 21.95 -16.75
C MET A 355 -5.40 20.70 -16.47
N THR A 356 -5.29 19.68 -17.32
CA THR A 356 -5.99 18.39 -17.24
C THR A 356 -5.13 17.25 -16.69
N SER A 357 -3.90 17.53 -16.22
CA SER A 357 -3.02 16.50 -15.68
C SER A 357 -3.53 15.96 -14.34
N HIS A 358 -3.42 14.65 -14.15
CA HIS A 358 -3.94 13.94 -12.98
C HIS A 358 -3.42 14.54 -11.66
N THR A 359 -2.10 14.76 -11.55
CA THR A 359 -1.48 15.31 -10.34
C THR A 359 -1.98 16.71 -10.01
N ARG A 360 -2.20 17.57 -11.02
CA ARG A 360 -2.73 18.93 -10.81
C ARG A 360 -4.15 18.90 -10.27
N LEU A 361 -5.01 18.12 -10.93
CA LEU A 361 -6.43 18.04 -10.57
C LEU A 361 -6.61 17.39 -9.19
N ALA A 362 -5.92 16.27 -8.93
CA ALA A 362 -6.01 15.55 -7.67
C ALA A 362 -5.44 16.33 -6.46
N HIS A 363 -4.54 17.31 -6.70
CA HIS A 363 -3.93 18.11 -5.63
C HIS A 363 -4.93 19.04 -4.93
N MET A 364 -6.01 19.47 -5.61
CA MET A 364 -7.04 20.36 -5.04
C MET A 364 -6.48 21.60 -4.32
N ASP A 365 -5.46 22.24 -4.92
CA ASP A 365 -4.68 23.35 -4.32
C ASP A 365 -4.09 23.05 -2.93
N GLY A 366 -3.96 21.78 -2.54
CA GLY A 366 -3.51 21.34 -1.22
C GLY A 366 -4.56 21.46 -0.11
N LYS A 367 -5.79 21.87 -0.45
CA LYS A 367 -6.89 22.12 0.50
C LYS A 367 -7.61 20.84 0.93
N ILE A 368 -7.60 19.83 0.07
CA ILE A 368 -8.26 18.54 0.29
C ILE A 368 -7.20 17.45 0.21
N LYS A 369 -7.10 16.62 1.25
CA LYS A 369 -6.12 15.54 1.34
C LYS A 369 -6.82 14.21 1.54
N ILE A 370 -6.24 13.13 1.03
CA ILE A 370 -6.64 11.76 1.33
C ILE A 370 -5.38 10.93 1.51
N LEU A 371 -5.43 9.88 2.33
CA LEU A 371 -4.31 8.94 2.43
C LEU A 371 -4.56 7.78 1.47
N ARG A 372 -3.85 7.74 0.34
CA ARG A 372 -3.99 6.65 -0.64
C ARG A 372 -3.14 5.45 -0.22
N ARG A 373 -3.67 4.25 -0.41
CA ARG A 373 -3.02 2.98 -0.06
C ARG A 373 -3.35 1.90 -1.10
N SER A 374 -3.04 2.23 -2.35
CA SER A 374 -3.50 1.46 -3.50
C SER A 374 -2.55 0.32 -3.85
N TYR A 375 -3.08 -0.71 -4.51
CA TYR A 375 -2.34 -1.88 -4.97
C TYR A 375 -2.63 -2.14 -6.44
N SER A 376 -1.64 -2.59 -7.19
CA SER A 376 -1.86 -3.09 -8.55
C SER A 376 -2.57 -4.45 -8.51
N TYR A 377 -3.32 -4.80 -9.56
CA TYR A 377 -3.88 -6.14 -9.72
C TYR A 377 -3.73 -6.66 -11.15
N THR A 378 -3.79 -7.98 -11.28
CA THR A 378 -4.01 -8.70 -12.53
C THR A 378 -5.03 -9.82 -12.29
N GLY A 379 -6.05 -9.88 -13.13
CA GLY A 379 -7.09 -10.91 -13.18
C GLY A 379 -6.94 -11.84 -14.39
N GLY A 380 -5.79 -11.79 -15.07
CA GLY A 380 -5.54 -12.53 -16.30
C GLY A 380 -6.04 -11.80 -17.55
N ILE A 381 -6.78 -12.51 -18.41
CA ILE A 381 -7.26 -12.01 -19.70
C ILE A 381 -8.78 -11.90 -19.67
N ASP A 382 -9.30 -10.75 -20.08
CA ASP A 382 -10.72 -10.56 -20.33
C ASP A 382 -11.15 -11.41 -21.53
N ALA A 383 -11.95 -12.45 -21.26
CA ALA A 383 -12.32 -13.43 -22.27
C ALA A 383 -13.16 -12.86 -23.44
N LYS A 384 -13.77 -11.67 -23.28
CA LYS A 384 -14.58 -11.03 -24.32
C LYS A 384 -13.73 -10.19 -25.27
N THR A 385 -12.70 -9.53 -24.74
CA THR A 385 -11.89 -8.53 -25.46
C THR A 385 -10.49 -9.03 -25.80
N GLY A 386 -9.99 -10.06 -25.11
CA GLY A 386 -8.61 -10.55 -25.23
C GLY A 386 -7.57 -9.63 -24.59
N GLN A 387 -8.00 -8.54 -23.95
CA GLN A 387 -7.13 -7.58 -23.27
C GLN A 387 -6.81 -8.02 -21.85
N LEU A 388 -5.73 -7.48 -21.28
CA LEU A 388 -5.39 -7.71 -19.89
C LEU A 388 -6.47 -7.15 -18.95
N ASP A 389 -6.94 -7.98 -18.02
CA ASP A 389 -7.70 -7.50 -16.85
C ASP A 389 -6.71 -7.08 -15.78
N ALA A 390 -6.18 -5.87 -15.89
CA ALA A 390 -5.17 -5.36 -14.99
C ALA A 390 -5.41 -3.90 -14.67
N GLY A 391 -4.93 -3.46 -13.50
CA GLY A 391 -5.02 -2.05 -13.13
C GLY A 391 -4.72 -1.80 -11.67
N LEU A 392 -5.48 -0.89 -11.06
CA LEU A 392 -5.32 -0.44 -9.69
C LEU A 392 -6.55 -0.77 -8.85
N ILE A 393 -6.31 -1.36 -7.68
CA ILE A 393 -7.24 -1.34 -6.56
C ILE A 393 -6.93 -0.09 -5.78
N PHE A 394 -7.62 0.98 -6.15
CA PHE A 394 -7.51 2.23 -5.46
C PHE A 394 -8.17 2.10 -4.10
N ILE A 395 -7.42 2.42 -3.05
CA ILE A 395 -7.93 2.52 -1.69
C ILE A 395 -7.49 3.87 -1.16
N SER A 396 -8.41 4.61 -0.54
CA SER A 396 -8.06 5.79 0.24
C SER A 396 -8.75 5.80 1.60
N PHE A 397 -8.07 6.41 2.56
CA PHE A 397 -8.59 6.68 3.90
C PHE A 397 -8.72 8.18 4.12
N GLN A 398 -9.85 8.57 4.72
CA GLN A 398 -10.19 9.97 4.96
C GLN A 398 -11.12 10.13 6.16
N ARG A 399 -11.10 11.32 6.75
CA ARG A 399 -11.97 11.73 7.85
C ARG A 399 -13.42 11.93 7.40
N ASN A 400 -13.65 12.34 6.15
CA ASN A 400 -14.99 12.56 5.59
C ASN A 400 -15.00 12.31 4.06
N LEU A 401 -15.82 11.37 3.61
CA LEU A 401 -15.96 11.04 2.18
C LEU A 401 -16.45 12.20 1.32
N LEU A 402 -17.50 12.88 1.76
CA LEU A 402 -18.18 13.94 1.00
C LEU A 402 -17.35 15.22 0.89
N GLN A 403 -16.44 15.44 1.84
CA GLN A 403 -15.54 16.60 1.83
C GLN A 403 -14.19 16.31 1.20
N GLN A 404 -13.85 15.02 0.98
CA GLN A 404 -12.50 14.65 0.54
C GLN A 404 -12.50 13.81 -0.74
N PHE A 405 -12.83 12.52 -0.66
CA PHE A 405 -12.75 11.62 -1.82
C PHE A 405 -13.74 12.03 -2.94
N VAL A 406 -14.99 12.35 -2.59
CA VAL A 406 -16.04 12.69 -3.56
C VAL A 406 -15.68 13.91 -4.42
N PRO A 407 -15.31 15.09 -3.87
CA PRO A 407 -14.97 16.24 -4.68
C PRO A 407 -13.71 16.01 -5.54
N ILE A 408 -12.70 15.30 -5.02
CA ILE A 408 -11.53 14.91 -5.82
C ILE A 408 -11.97 14.08 -7.03
N GLN A 409 -12.73 13.00 -6.80
CA GLN A 409 -13.18 12.11 -7.88
C GLN A 409 -14.11 12.83 -8.87
N GLN A 410 -14.96 13.77 -8.42
CA GLN A 410 -15.79 14.59 -9.31
C GLN A 410 -14.96 15.45 -10.25
N THR A 411 -13.91 16.12 -9.73
CA THR A 411 -12.98 16.90 -10.54
C THR A 411 -12.25 16.01 -11.55
N LEU A 412 -11.79 14.83 -11.12
CA LEU A 412 -11.10 13.90 -12.01
C LEU A 412 -12.02 13.35 -13.10
N ALA A 413 -13.24 12.93 -12.76
CA ALA A 413 -14.22 12.40 -13.72
C ALA A 413 -14.63 13.43 -14.79
N GLN A 414 -14.54 14.73 -14.51
CA GLN A 414 -14.89 15.79 -15.45
C GLN A 414 -13.77 16.14 -16.42
N SER A 415 -12.52 16.18 -15.95
CA SER A 415 -11.45 16.89 -16.66
C SER A 415 -10.12 16.15 -16.75
N ASP A 416 -9.98 15.00 -16.09
CA ASP A 416 -8.70 14.28 -16.06
C ASP A 416 -8.41 13.60 -17.40
N LYS A 417 -7.23 13.90 -17.94
CA LYS A 417 -6.72 13.25 -19.15
C LYS A 417 -6.52 11.74 -18.95
N LEU A 418 -6.26 11.29 -17.72
CA LEU A 418 -6.07 9.88 -17.41
C LEU A 418 -7.31 9.02 -17.74
N ASN A 419 -8.51 9.61 -17.80
CA ASN A 419 -9.76 8.92 -18.11
C ASN A 419 -9.77 8.25 -19.49
N GLU A 420 -8.89 8.66 -20.42
CA GLU A 420 -8.70 7.96 -21.70
C GLU A 420 -8.16 6.53 -21.51
N TYR A 421 -7.38 6.34 -20.45
CA TYR A 421 -6.58 5.14 -20.20
C TYR A 421 -7.08 4.28 -19.04
N ILE A 422 -8.12 4.71 -18.34
CA ILE A 422 -8.68 3.97 -17.18
C ILE A 422 -10.19 3.81 -17.29
N LEU A 423 -10.72 2.83 -16.54
CA LEU A 423 -12.13 2.59 -16.39
C LEU A 423 -12.44 2.15 -14.95
N HIS A 424 -13.36 2.85 -14.29
CA HIS A 424 -13.84 2.44 -12.97
C HIS A 424 -14.90 1.33 -13.15
N ILE A 425 -14.60 0.13 -12.64
CA ILE A 425 -15.45 -1.06 -12.81
C ILE A 425 -15.92 -1.68 -11.48
N GLY A 426 -15.45 -1.17 -10.35
CA GLY A 426 -15.93 -1.56 -9.03
C GLY A 426 -15.86 -0.39 -8.05
N SER A 427 -16.77 -0.38 -7.09
CA SER A 427 -16.94 0.74 -6.15
C SER A 427 -17.51 0.27 -4.82
N ALA A 428 -16.81 0.60 -3.73
CA ALA A 428 -17.33 0.39 -2.39
C ALA A 428 -16.82 1.46 -1.42
N VAL A 429 -17.56 1.67 -0.34
CA VAL A 429 -17.14 2.50 0.78
C VAL A 429 -17.40 1.78 2.08
N PHE A 430 -16.50 1.99 3.04
CA PHE A 430 -16.59 1.35 4.34
C PHE A 430 -16.24 2.33 5.45
N ALA A 431 -17.02 2.35 6.51
CA ALA A 431 -16.71 3.04 7.75
C ALA A 431 -15.83 2.10 8.58
N CYS A 432 -14.51 2.30 8.54
CA CYS A 432 -13.55 1.50 9.29
C CYS A 432 -13.63 1.85 10.76
N PHE A 433 -13.79 0.82 11.59
CA PHE A 433 -13.91 0.96 13.04
C PHE A 433 -12.66 1.63 13.65
N PRO A 434 -12.79 2.24 14.84
CA PRO A 434 -11.62 2.57 15.64
C PRO A 434 -10.80 1.34 16.02
N GLY A 435 -9.66 1.55 16.65
CA GLY A 435 -8.84 0.44 17.12
C GLY A 435 -9.51 -0.37 18.22
N ILE A 436 -8.93 -1.53 18.49
CA ILE A 436 -9.49 -2.52 19.42
C ILE A 436 -8.59 -2.56 20.65
N ARG A 437 -9.18 -2.38 21.83
CA ARG A 437 -8.51 -2.63 23.11
C ARG A 437 -8.44 -4.12 23.40
N GLU A 438 -7.43 -4.57 24.13
CA GLU A 438 -7.41 -5.95 24.63
C GLU A 438 -8.66 -6.24 25.46
N GLY A 439 -9.28 -7.41 25.22
CA GLY A 439 -10.58 -7.79 25.81
C GLY A 439 -11.82 -7.24 25.10
N GLY A 440 -11.67 -6.26 24.20
CA GLY A 440 -12.74 -5.80 23.30
C GLY A 440 -12.81 -6.59 22.00
N TYR A 441 -13.71 -6.19 21.09
CA TYR A 441 -13.87 -6.79 19.76
C TYR A 441 -14.11 -5.74 18.67
N ILE A 442 -13.89 -6.16 17.42
CA ILE A 442 -14.16 -5.37 16.22
C ILE A 442 -15.60 -4.85 16.28
N GLY A 443 -15.78 -3.54 16.18
CA GLY A 443 -17.11 -2.92 16.15
C GLY A 443 -17.87 -2.90 17.48
N GLU A 444 -17.21 -3.17 18.63
CA GLU A 444 -17.82 -3.18 19.98
C GLU A 444 -18.63 -1.91 20.29
N GLN A 445 -18.22 -0.74 19.79
CA GLN A 445 -18.92 0.52 20.01
C GLN A 445 -20.21 0.65 19.17
N LEU A 446 -20.35 -0.13 18.11
CA LEU A 446 -21.48 -0.07 17.19
C LEU A 446 -22.55 -1.12 17.52
N ILE A 447 -22.17 -2.40 17.65
CA ILE A 447 -23.10 -3.54 17.67
C ILE A 447 -22.83 -4.56 18.77
#